data_AF-A0A0K2ZWU5-F1
#
_entry.id   AF-A0A0K2ZWU5-F1
#
_cell.length_a   1.000
_cell.length_b   1.000
_cell.length_c   1.000
_cell.angle_alpha   90.00
_cell.angle_beta   90.00
_cell.angle_gamma   90.00
#
_symmetry.space_group_name_H-M   'P 1'
#
loop_
_entity.id
_entity.type
_entity.pdbx_description
1 polymer ?
#
loop_
_entity_poly.entity_id
_entity_poly.type
_entity_poly.pdbx_seq_one_letter_code
_entity_poly.pdbx_strand_id
1 'polypeptide(L)'
;MDGIQILHRGKTKSLTRRQWRWIKRGQAVEPVIGHLKQEHRLDRCWLKGAQGDALNAIGAAAGYNLLWLMRWIALLRAWLRAIMLLPMAKSSAVVAAGIC
;
A
#
# COMPACT_ATOMS: atom_id res chain seq x y z
N MET A 1 21.44 3.77 30.91
CA MET A 1 20.08 3.45 30.43
C MET A 1 19.58 4.66 29.67
N ASP A 2 20.09 4.83 28.47
CA ASP A 2 19.93 6.08 27.72
C ASP A 2 18.47 6.28 27.32
N GLY A 3 17.93 7.43 27.71
CA GLY A 3 16.54 7.80 27.47
C GLY A 3 16.22 7.74 25.98
N ILE A 4 15.16 7.00 25.64
CA ILE A 4 14.60 6.92 24.28
C ILE A 4 14.34 8.36 23.81
N GLN A 5 15.11 8.85 22.84
CA GLN A 5 14.87 10.16 22.26
C GLN A 5 13.62 10.10 21.39
N ILE A 6 12.50 10.53 21.95
CA ILE A 6 11.23 10.64 21.24
C ILE A 6 11.33 11.82 20.27
N LEU A 7 11.51 11.48 19.00
CA LEU A 7 11.70 12.43 17.93
C LEU A 7 10.34 12.98 17.48
N HIS A 8 10.01 14.20 17.90
CA HIS A 8 8.70 14.80 17.66
C HIS A 8 8.75 15.91 16.60
N ARG A 9 7.69 16.04 15.79
CA ARG A 9 7.58 17.05 14.71
C ARG A 9 7.80 18.49 15.22
N GLY A 10 7.38 18.77 16.45
CA GLY A 10 7.52 20.09 17.09
C GLY A 10 8.97 20.54 17.29
N LYS A 11 9.97 19.66 17.15
CA LYS A 11 11.39 19.99 17.31
C LYS A 11 12.17 19.98 15.98
N THR A 12 11.55 20.48 14.91
CA THR A 12 12.15 20.64 13.56
C THR A 12 13.58 21.21 13.57
N LYS A 13 13.87 22.17 14.45
CA LYS A 13 15.19 22.83 14.54
C LYS A 13 16.29 21.95 15.16
N SER A 14 15.93 20.88 15.89
CA SER A 14 16.88 19.95 16.51
C SER A 14 17.11 18.66 15.71
N LEU A 15 16.36 18.47 14.61
CA LEU A 15 16.44 17.25 13.82
C LEU A 15 17.52 17.32 12.75
N THR A 16 18.39 16.31 12.72
CA THR A 16 19.29 16.10 11.57
C THR A 16 18.51 15.72 10.30
N ARG A 17 19.08 15.97 9.11
CA ARG A 17 18.43 15.63 7.83
C ARG A 17 18.02 14.15 7.73
N ARG A 18 18.79 13.25 8.35
CA ARG A 18 18.51 11.80 8.39
C ARG A 18 17.26 11.51 9.24
N GLN A 19 17.18 12.11 10.43
CA GLN A 19 16.03 12.04 11.33
C GLN A 19 14.77 12.62 10.66
N TRP A 20 14.89 13.75 9.96
CA TRP A 20 13.78 14.35 9.23
C TRP A 20 13.26 13.44 8.11
N ARG A 21 14.16 12.77 7.39
CA ARG A 21 13.82 11.79 6.36
C ARG A 21 13.08 10.58 6.92
N TRP A 22 13.42 10.12 8.12
CA TRP A 22 12.71 9.04 8.80
C TRP A 22 11.30 9.45 9.19
N ILE A 23 11.12 10.62 9.81
CA ILE A 23 9.78 11.15 10.12
C ILE A 23 8.95 11.27 8.85
N LYS A 24 9.49 11.89 7.79
CA LYS A 24 8.77 12.11 6.53
C LYS A 24 8.31 10.80 5.87
N ARG A 25 9.10 9.72 5.98
CA ARG A 25 8.71 8.39 5.49
C ARG A 25 7.61 7.75 6.35
N GLY A 26 7.68 7.89 7.67
CA GLY A 26 6.66 7.36 8.59
C GLY A 26 5.29 8.02 8.41
N GLN A 27 5.26 9.31 8.06
CA GLN A 27 4.03 10.07 7.84
C GLN A 27 3.15 9.55 6.70
N ALA A 28 3.73 8.90 5.69
CA ALA A 28 2.94 8.27 4.62
C ALA A 28 2.31 6.94 5.06
N VAL A 29 2.87 6.33 6.11
CA VAL A 29 2.46 5.01 6.62
C VAL A 29 1.49 5.15 7.80
N GLU A 30 1.64 6.17 8.65
CA GLU A 30 0.72 6.48 9.75
C GLU A 30 -0.77 6.51 9.37
N PRO A 31 -1.20 7.20 8.29
CA PRO A 31 -2.60 7.19 7.88
C PRO A 31 -3.05 5.80 7.43
N VAL A 32 -2.19 5.03 6.75
CA VAL A 32 -2.49 3.64 6.37
C VAL A 32 -2.67 2.77 7.61
N ILE A 33 -1.82 2.91 8.64
CA ILE A 33 -1.96 2.21 9.92
C ILE A 33 -3.23 2.64 10.65
N GLY A 34 -3.58 3.93 10.62
CA GLY A 34 -4.82 4.46 11.19
C GLY A 34 -6.06 3.87 10.51
N HIS A 35 -6.09 3.84 9.18
CA HIS A 35 -7.13 3.16 8.40
C HIS A 35 -7.17 1.67 8.71
N LEU A 36 -6.03 1.00 8.81
CA LEU A 36 -5.97 -0.41 9.17
C LEU A 36 -6.60 -0.67 10.53
N LYS A 37 -6.30 0.18 11.52
CA LYS A 37 -6.87 0.08 12.87
C LYS A 37 -8.39 0.25 12.87
N GLN A 38 -8.90 1.22 12.12
CA GLN A 38 -10.33 1.54 12.08
C GLN A 38 -11.13 0.56 11.22
N GLU A 39 -10.67 0.23 10.01
CA GLU A 39 -11.41 -0.59 9.04
C GLU A 39 -11.33 -2.09 9.32
N HIS A 40 -10.18 -2.59 9.80
CA HIS A 40 -10.05 -4.01 10.16
C HIS A 40 -10.48 -4.34 11.60
N ARG A 41 -11.18 -3.40 12.28
CA ARG A 41 -11.72 -3.60 13.64
C ARG A 41 -10.69 -4.19 14.61
N LEU A 42 -9.44 -3.74 14.49
CA LEU A 42 -8.33 -4.11 15.37
C LEU A 42 -8.63 -3.78 16.84
N ASP A 43 -9.54 -2.82 17.08
CA ASP A 43 -10.08 -2.40 18.37
C ASP A 43 -11.12 -3.39 18.96
N ARG A 44 -11.68 -4.30 18.14
CA ARG A 44 -12.67 -5.30 18.54
C ARG A 44 -12.21 -6.69 18.16
N CYS A 45 -11.13 -7.15 18.78
CA CYS A 45 -10.72 -8.54 18.70
C CYS A 45 -11.65 -9.41 19.55
N TRP A 46 -12.30 -10.39 18.92
CA TRP A 46 -13.18 -11.35 19.61
C TRP A 46 -12.41 -12.60 20.09
N LEU A 47 -11.10 -12.67 19.77
CA LEU A 47 -10.21 -13.73 20.23
C LEU A 47 -9.74 -13.44 21.66
N LYS A 48 -9.75 -14.46 22.53
CA LYS A 48 -9.40 -14.29 23.94
C LYS A 48 -7.90 -14.02 24.12
N GLY A 49 -7.60 -12.90 24.76
CA GLY A 49 -6.27 -12.57 25.31
C GLY A 49 -5.27 -12.01 24.28
N ALA A 50 -4.09 -11.64 24.77
CA ALA A 50 -3.05 -10.94 24.00
C ALA A 50 -2.59 -11.69 22.74
N GLN A 51 -2.62 -13.03 22.77
CA GLN A 51 -2.29 -13.85 21.60
C GLN A 51 -3.34 -13.70 20.47
N GLY A 52 -4.61 -13.57 20.83
CA GLY A 52 -5.70 -13.30 19.90
C GLY A 52 -5.56 -11.95 19.22
N ASP A 53 -5.23 -10.91 19.99
CA ASP A 53 -4.99 -9.56 19.48
C ASP A 53 -3.82 -9.52 18.49
N ALA A 54 -2.72 -10.23 18.81
CA ALA A 54 -1.57 -10.33 17.93
C ALA A 54 -1.92 -11.01 16.59
N LEU A 55 -2.68 -12.11 16.65
CA LEU A 55 -3.13 -12.82 15.44
C LEU A 55 -4.07 -11.96 14.59
N ASN A 56 -4.98 -11.21 15.21
CA ASN A 56 -5.86 -10.28 14.49
C ASN A 56 -5.07 -9.16 13.80
N ALA A 57 -4.05 -8.62 14.47
CA ALA A 57 -3.17 -7.60 13.88
C ALA A 57 -2.38 -8.14 12.68
N ILE A 58 -1.80 -9.33 12.81
CA ILE A 58 -1.07 -10.00 11.72
C ILE A 58 -2.03 -10.31 10.57
N GLY A 59 -3.24 -10.81 10.87
CA GLY A 59 -4.26 -11.11 9.87
C GLY A 59 -4.71 -9.88 9.09
N ALA A 60 -4.98 -8.77 9.78
CA ALA A 60 -5.32 -7.50 9.14
C ALA A 60 -4.19 -6.98 8.22
N ALA A 61 -2.94 -7.03 8.70
CA ALA A 61 -1.78 -6.62 7.91
C ALA A 61 -1.57 -7.51 6.68
N ALA A 62 -1.72 -8.83 6.84
CA ALA A 62 -1.62 -9.79 5.74
C ALA A 62 -2.72 -9.58 4.69
N GLY A 63 -3.96 -9.37 5.14
CA GLY A 63 -5.10 -9.10 4.25
C GLY A 63 -4.90 -7.82 3.43
N TYR A 64 -4.44 -6.74 4.05
CA TYR A 64 -4.14 -5.50 3.35
C TYR A 64 -3.04 -5.67 2.30
N ASN A 65 -1.95 -6.39 2.63
CA ASN A 65 -0.88 -6.66 1.67
C ASN A 65 -1.37 -7.52 0.48
N LEU A 66 -2.23 -8.49 0.75
CA LEU A 66 -2.83 -9.33 -0.29
C LEU A 66 -3.75 -8.54 -1.24
N LEU A 67 -4.57 -7.63 -0.71
CA LEU A 67 -5.43 -6.75 -1.53
C LEU A 67 -4.59 -5.86 -2.47
N TRP A 68 -3.46 -5.34 -1.98
CA TRP A 68 -2.52 -4.58 -2.81
C TRP A 68 -1.87 -5.44 -3.89
N LEU A 69 -1.42 -6.65 -3.54
CA LEU A 69 -0.88 -7.59 -4.51
C LEU A 69 -1.90 -7.92 -5.60
N MET A 70 -3.15 -8.20 -5.22
CA MET A 70 -4.23 -8.47 -6.17
C MET A 70 -4.51 -7.28 -7.09
N ARG A 71 -4.50 -6.05 -6.57
CA ARG A 71 -4.61 -4.82 -7.40
C ARG A 71 -3.48 -4.74 -8.43
N TRP A 72 -2.24 -5.00 -8.03
CA TRP A 72 -1.11 -5.01 -8.96
C TRP A 72 -1.22 -6.09 -10.03
N ILE A 73 -1.65 -7.30 -9.67
CA ILE A 73 -1.88 -8.39 -10.62
C ILE A 73 -3.00 -8.02 -11.61
N ALA A 74 -4.09 -7.41 -11.13
CA ALA A 74 -5.18 -6.95 -11.98
C ALA A 74 -4.73 -5.85 -12.96
N LEU A 75 -3.94 -4.88 -12.50
CA LEU A 75 -3.33 -3.86 -13.33
C LEU A 75 -2.39 -4.46 -14.38
N LEU A 76 -1.52 -5.40 -13.98
CA LEU A 76 -0.62 -6.09 -14.89
C LEU A 76 -1.39 -6.87 -15.96
N ARG A 77 -2.47 -7.56 -15.59
CA ARG A 77 -3.36 -8.25 -16.54
C ARG A 77 -4.04 -7.28 -17.50
N ALA A 78 -4.53 -6.15 -17.01
CA ALA A 78 -5.15 -5.12 -17.86
C ALA A 78 -4.12 -4.54 -18.84
N TRP A 79 -2.90 -4.29 -18.37
CA TRP A 79 -1.80 -3.78 -19.19
C TRP A 79 -1.36 -4.79 -20.26
N LEU A 80 -1.20 -6.07 -19.90
CA LEU A 80 -0.89 -7.14 -20.85
C LEU A 80 -1.99 -7.28 -21.92
N ARG A 81 -3.26 -7.24 -21.51
CA ARG A 81 -4.40 -7.25 -22.45
C ARG A 81 -4.39 -6.05 -23.37
N ALA A 82 -4.12 -4.85 -22.84
CA ALA A 82 -4.00 -3.66 -23.66
C ALA A 82 -2.91 -3.83 -24.71
N ILE A 83 -1.70 -4.28 -24.33
CA ILE A 83 -0.61 -4.55 -25.28
C ILE A 83 -0.97 -5.59 -26.34
N MET A 84 -1.68 -6.65 -25.97
CA MET A 84 -2.07 -7.72 -26.89
C MET A 84 -3.22 -7.30 -27.84
N LEU A 85 -4.15 -6.47 -27.38
CA LEU A 85 -5.33 -6.05 -28.14
C LEU A 85 -5.09 -4.77 -28.98
N LEU A 86 -4.17 -3.89 -28.56
CA LEU A 86 -3.82 -2.66 -29.30
C LEU A 86 -3.28 -2.92 -30.73
N PRO A 87 -2.43 -3.92 -31.01
CA PRO A 87 -1.93 -4.18 -32.37
C PRO A 87 -2.98 -4.81 -33.28
N MET A 88 -3.98 -5.52 -32.74
CA MET A 88 -5.09 -6.09 -33.53
C MET A 88 -6.03 -5.00 -34.06
N ALA A 89 -6.28 -3.94 -33.28
CA ALA A 89 -7.06 -2.78 -33.72
C ALA A 89 -6.32 -1.96 -34.79
N LYS A 90 -4.98 -1.87 -34.71
CA LYS A 90 -4.16 -1.20 -35.73
C LYS A 90 -4.14 -1.98 -37.05
N SER A 91 -3.98 -3.31 -37.00
CA SER A 91 -3.96 -4.15 -38.21
C SER A 91 -5.28 -4.13 -39.00
N SER A 92 -6.43 -4.07 -38.33
CA SER A 92 -7.71 -3.97 -39.04
C SER A 92 -7.89 -2.63 -39.75
N ALA A 93 -7.30 -1.54 -39.22
CA ALA A 93 -7.36 -0.23 -39.84
C ALA A 93 -6.43 -0.08 -41.06
N VAL A 94 -5.21 -0.65 -41.04
CA VAL A 94 -4.34 -0.66 -42.23
C VAL A 94 -4.86 -1.57 -43.34
N VAL A 95 -5.52 -2.68 -43.00
CA VAL A 95 -6.14 -3.56 -44.01
C VAL A 95 -7.37 -2.89 -44.64
N ALA A 96 -8.20 -2.18 -43.86
CA ALA A 96 -9.34 -1.43 -44.41
C ALA A 96 -8.92 -0.21 -45.25
N ALA A 97 -7.78 0.43 -44.95
CA ALA A 97 -7.27 1.58 -45.70
C ALA A 97 -6.44 1.22 -46.94
N GLY A 98 -5.94 -0.01 -47.06
CA GLY A 98 -5.13 -0.48 -48.20
C GLY A 98 -5.90 -1.23 -49.28
N ILE A 99 -7.20 -1.45 -49.09
CA ILE A 99 -8.10 -2.15 -50.05
C ILE A 99 -9.04 -1.16 -50.77
N CYS A 100 -9.05 0.12 -50.36
CA CYS A 100 -9.66 1.23 -51.11
C CYS A 100 -8.62 1.88 -52.01
#